data_AF-A0A7X2SZA2-F1
#
_entry.id   AF-A0A7X2SZA2-F1
#
_cell.length_a   1.000
_cell.length_b   1.000
_cell.length_c   1.000
_cell.angle_alpha   90.00
_cell.angle_beta   90.00
_cell.angle_gamma   90.00
#
_symmetry.space_group_name_H-M   'P 1'
#
loop_
_entity.id
_entity.type
_entity.pdbx_description
1 polymer ?
#
loop_
_entity_poly.entity_id
_entity_poly.type
_entity_poly.pdbx_seq_one_letter_code
_entity_poly.pdbx_strand_id
1 'polypeptide(L)' 'MSDSPVIKTMRVVPVAGYDSMLLNIGGAHNCYFTRILVILTDSAGRTGVGESPCHASTLALLERFRPQIEGSELLRL' A
#
# COMPACT_ATOMS: atom_id res chain seq x y z
N MET A 1 -15.48 -2.41 -27.74
CA MET A 1 -14.74 -3.06 -26.63
C MET A 1 -14.61 -2.02 -25.54
N SER A 2 -15.00 -2.32 -24.31
CA SER A 2 -14.77 -1.37 -23.20
C SER A 2 -13.30 -1.46 -22.86
N ASP A 3 -12.54 -0.39 -23.06
CA ASP A 3 -11.15 -0.34 -22.62
C ASP A 3 -11.07 -0.60 -21.11
N SER A 4 -10.08 -1.38 -20.70
CA SER A 4 -9.83 -1.69 -19.30
C SER A 4 -9.37 -0.42 -18.58
N PRO A 5 -9.83 -0.14 -17.34
CA PRO A 5 -9.33 1.02 -16.60
C PRO A 5 -7.82 0.94 -16.40
N VAL A 6 -7.16 2.09 -16.53
CA VAL A 6 -5.71 2.26 -16.37
C VAL A 6 -5.43 2.91 -15.03
N ILE A 7 -4.45 2.42 -14.29
CA ILE A 7 -4.03 3.04 -13.03
C ILE A 7 -3.36 4.38 -13.33
N LYS A 8 -3.93 5.48 -12.83
CA LYS A 8 -3.41 6.84 -13.04
C LYS A 8 -2.43 7.27 -11.96
N THR A 9 -2.74 6.97 -10.70
CA THR A 9 -1.92 7.41 -9.57
C THR A 9 -1.78 6.30 -8.56
N MET A 10 -0.58 6.14 -8.03
CA MET A 10 -0.31 5.36 -6.83
C MET A 10 0.15 6.29 -5.71
N ARG A 11 -0.24 6.02 -4.47
CA ARG A 11 0.29 6.72 -3.28
C ARG A 11 0.65 5.68 -2.24
N VAL A 12 1.84 5.81 -1.67
CA VAL A 12 2.33 4.97 -0.58
C VAL A 12 2.38 5.84 0.67
N VAL A 13 1.61 5.46 1.68
CA VAL A 13 1.43 6.27 2.90
C VAL A 13 1.76 5.40 4.11
N PRO A 14 2.94 5.58 4.73
CA PRO A 14 3.21 5.00 6.05
C PRO A 14 2.26 5.63 7.07
N VAL A 15 1.66 4.79 7.90
CA VAL A 15 0.77 5.20 8.99
C VAL A 15 1.22 4.55 10.29
N ALA A 16 0.87 5.20 11.41
CA ALA A 16 1.03 4.64 12.74
C ALA A 16 -0.32 4.61 13.46
N GLY A 17 -0.53 3.57 14.26
CA GLY A 17 -1.68 3.44 15.16
C GLY A 17 -1.21 3.09 16.56
N TYR A 18 -2.04 3.36 17.56
CA TYR A 18 -1.76 2.99 18.94
C TYR A 18 -1.87 1.48 19.14
N ASP A 19 -1.01 0.93 19.99
CA ASP A 19 -1.08 -0.47 20.41
C ASP A 19 -1.05 -0.59 21.93
N SER A 20 -1.59 -1.69 22.44
CA SER A 20 -1.48 -2.06 23.86
C SER A 20 -0.10 -2.69 24.14
N MET A 21 0.29 -2.77 25.41
CA MET A 21 1.53 -3.44 25.81
C MET A 21 1.37 -4.97 25.80
N LEU A 22 1.18 -5.56 24.63
CA LEU A 22 1.01 -7.01 24.46
C LEU A 22 2.36 -7.73 24.64
N LEU A 23 2.40 -8.74 25.50
CA LEU A 23 3.57 -9.57 25.76
C LEU A 23 3.59 -10.80 24.85
N ASN A 24 4.74 -11.11 24.26
CA ASN A 24 4.97 -12.31 23.45
C ASN A 24 6.43 -12.77 23.57
N ILE A 25 6.81 -13.87 22.89
CA ILE A 25 8.18 -14.43 22.97
C ILE A 25 9.28 -13.45 22.50
N GLY A 26 8.93 -12.49 21.65
CA GLY A 26 9.82 -11.42 21.19
C GLY A 26 9.91 -10.23 22.15
N GLY A 27 9.22 -10.26 23.29
CA GLY A 27 9.22 -9.19 24.29
C GLY A 27 7.84 -8.55 24.47
N ALA A 28 7.77 -7.23 24.44
CA ALA A 28 6.53 -6.47 24.57
C ALA A 28 6.35 -5.56 23.34
N HIS A 29 5.10 -5.39 22.90
CA HIS A 29 4.78 -4.43 21.84
C HIS A 29 5.16 -3.00 22.26
N ASN A 30 5.53 -2.19 21.26
CA ASN A 30 5.72 -0.76 21.44
C ASN A 30 4.36 -0.04 21.53
N CYS A 31 4.33 1.23 21.93
CA CYS A 31 3.09 2.03 22.03
C CYS A 31 2.41 2.27 20.67
N TYR A 32 3.14 2.05 19.57
CA TYR A 32 2.66 2.23 18.21
C TYR A 32 2.98 1.03 17.33
N PHE A 33 2.03 0.64 16.50
CA PHE A 33 2.27 -0.23 15.35
C PHE A 33 2.29 0.60 14.06
N THR A 34 2.96 0.10 13.02
CA THR A 34 3.09 0.79 11.74
C THR A 34 2.58 -0.07 10.59
N ARG A 35 1.91 0.57 9.63
CA ARG A 35 1.39 -0.04 8.40
C ARG A 35 1.68 0.85 7.20
N ILE A 36 1.57 0.28 6.01
CA ILE A 36 1.65 1.04 4.77
C ILE A 36 0.30 0.94 4.08
N LEU A 37 -0.30 2.08 3.77
CA LEU A 37 -1.45 2.16 2.89
C LEU A 37 -0.97 2.42 1.46
N VAL A 38 -1.42 1.60 0.53
CA VAL A 38 -1.27 1.83 -0.90
C VAL A 38 -2.62 2.27 -1.44
N ILE A 39 -2.68 3.46 -2.05
CA ILE A 39 -3.90 4.04 -2.60
C ILE A 39 -3.70 4.19 -4.11
N LEU A 40 -4.56 3.55 -4.89
CA LEU A 40 -4.55 3.61 -6.35
C LEU A 40 -5.79 4.35 -6.84
N THR A 41 -5.66 5.18 -7.86
CA THR A 41 -6.79 5.78 -8.59
C THR A 41 -6.71 5.38 -10.05
N ASP A 42 -7.81 4.92 -10.64
CA ASP A 42 -7.88 4.51 -12.04
C ASP A 42 -8.45 5.60 -12.98
N SER A 43 -8.47 5.31 -14.28
CA SER A 43 -9.03 6.20 -15.30
C SER A 43 -10.55 6.35 -15.25
N ALA A 44 -11.26 5.42 -14.61
CA ALA A 44 -12.70 5.46 -14.37
C ALA A 44 -13.07 6.26 -13.10
N GLY A 45 -12.09 6.83 -12.41
CA GLY A 45 -12.29 7.63 -11.19
C GLY A 45 -12.52 6.79 -9.94
N ARG A 46 -12.21 5.50 -9.96
CA ARG A 46 -12.34 4.61 -8.80
C ARG A 46 -11.06 4.62 -7.98
N THR A 47 -11.19 4.37 -6.69
CA THR A 47 -10.06 4.25 -5.75
C THR A 47 -9.99 2.85 -5.16
N GLY A 48 -8.81 2.23 -5.26
CA GLY A 48 -8.48 0.98 -4.57
C GLY A 48 -7.51 1.25 -3.43
N VAL A 49 -7.66 0.54 -2.32
CA VAL A 49 -6.78 0.67 -1.14
C VAL A 49 -6.30 -0.71 -0.70
N GLY A 50 -5.01 -0.82 -0.42
CA GLY A 50 -4.38 -1.99 0.18
C GLY A 50 -3.59 -1.63 1.43
N GLU A 51 -3.49 -2.56 2.37
CA GLU A 51 -2.76 -2.40 3.63
C GLU A 51 -1.73 -3.52 3.78
N SER A 52 -0.53 -3.16 4.24
CA SER A 52 0.56 -4.12 4.47
C SER A 52 1.35 -3.77 5.74
N PRO A 53 2.02 -4.73 6.40
CA PRO A 53 2.98 -4.44 7.46
C PRO A 53 4.05 -3.44 7.00
N CYS A 54 4.42 -2.49 7.86
CA CYS A 54 5.43 -1.51 7.51
C CYS A 54 6.85 -2.01 7.80
N HIS A 55 7.64 -2.19 6.74
CA HIS A 55 9.08 -2.35 6.82
C HIS A 55 9.75 -1.38 5.84
N ALA A 56 10.95 -0.89 6.18
CA ALA A 56 11.70 0.02 5.31
C ALA A 56 11.95 -0.58 3.91
N SER A 57 12.22 -1.88 3.84
CA SER A 57 12.35 -2.62 2.59
C SER A 57 11.07 -2.61 1.76
N THR A 58 9.91 -2.80 2.39
CA THR A 58 8.60 -2.76 1.71
C THR A 58 8.28 -1.36 1.18
N LEU A 59 8.55 -0.30 1.94
CA LEU A 59 8.39 1.08 1.47
C LEU A 59 9.23 1.35 0.22
N ALA A 60 10.52 1.02 0.27
CA ALA A 60 11.42 1.19 -0.86
C ALA A 60 10.99 0.35 -2.07
N LEU A 61 10.47 -0.85 -1.84
CA LEU A 61 10.00 -1.73 -2.90
C LEU A 61 8.75 -1.17 -3.59
N LEU A 62 7.76 -0.69 -2.82
CA LEU A 62 6.54 -0.11 -3.36
C LEU A 62 6.83 1.15 -4.19
N GLU A 63 7.72 2.02 -3.72
CA GLU A 63 8.14 3.20 -4.47
C GLU A 63 8.90 2.84 -5.75
N ARG A 64 9.77 1.81 -5.71
CA ARG A 64 10.47 1.32 -6.91
C ARG A 64 9.52 0.73 -7.95
N PHE A 65 8.42 0.11 -7.54
CA PHE A 65 7.45 -0.48 -8.46
C PHE A 65 6.43 0.52 -9.00
N ARG A 66 6.27 1.70 -8.38
CA ARG A 66 5.34 2.74 -8.83
C ARG A 66 5.36 2.98 -10.35
N PRO A 67 6.52 3.12 -11.04
CA PRO A 67 6.54 3.35 -12.49
C PRO A 67 6.04 2.16 -13.34
N GLN A 68 6.00 0.96 -12.77
CA GLN A 68 5.46 -0.24 -13.44
C GLN A 68 3.95 -0.41 -13.20
N ILE A 69 3.41 0.31 -12.22
CA ILE A 69 2.00 0.25 -11.81
C ILE A 69 1.23 1.39 -12.46
N GLU A 70 1.71 2.63 -12.35
CA GLU A 70 1.12 3.78 -13.02
C GLU A 70 1.21 3.58 -14.54
N GLY A 71 0.08 3.74 -15.23
CA GLY A 71 -0.05 3.46 -16.67
C GLY A 71 -0.39 2.01 -17.02
N SER A 72 -0.43 1.08 -16.06
CA SER A 72 -0.84 -0.30 -16.33
C SER A 72 -2.37 -0.47 -16.33
N GLU A 73 -2.88 -1.32 -17.21
CA GLU A 73 -4.29 -1.73 -17.24
C GLU A 73 -4.60 -2.69 -16.09
N LEU A 74 -5.82 -2.60 -15.54
CA LEU A 74 -6.27 -3.48 -14.45
C LEU A 74 -6.40 -4.95 -14.88
N LEU A 75 -6.80 -5.18 -16.13
CA LEU A 75 -6.82 -6.50 -16.75
C LEU A 75 -5.56 -6.65 -17.59
N ARG A 76 -4.59 -7.42 -17.09
CA ARG A 76 -3.52 -7.96 -17.95
C ARG A 76 -4.04 -9.25 -18.59
N LEU A 77 -4.36 -9.19 -19.88
CA LEU A 77 -4.43 -10.37 -20.75
C LEU A 77 -3.04 -10.73 -21.25
#